data_AF-A0A9X1XYK8-F1
#
_entry.id   AF-A0A9X1XYK8-F1
#
_cell.length_a   1.000
_cell.length_b   1.000
_cell.length_c   1.000
_cell.angle_alpha   90.00
_cell.angle_beta   90.00
_cell.angle_gamma   90.00
#
_symmetry.space_group_name_H-M   'P 1'
#
loop_
_entity.id
_entity.type
_entity.pdbx_description
1 polymer ?
#
loop_
_entity_poly.entity_id
_entity_poly.type
_entity_poly.pdbx_seq_one_letter_code
_entity_poly.pdbx_strand_id
1 'polypeptide(L)' 'MRLLSARRKTRLNIDDYLDLLNLAAQLGDSQWQKEIIRKLEMMQSELTDVSL' A
#
# COMPACT_ATOMS: atom_id res chain seq x y z
N MET A 1 29.13 2.46 17.03
CA MET A 1 28.58 2.49 15.66
C MET A 1 27.12 2.92 15.73
N ARG A 2 26.77 4.10 15.19
CA ARG A 2 25.37 4.55 15.12
C ARG A 2 24.73 3.89 13.91
N LEU A 3 23.84 2.91 14.16
CA LEU A 3 22.95 2.41 13.12
C LEU A 3 22.00 3.55 12.76
N LEU A 4 22.36 4.29 11.71
CA LEU A 4 21.41 5.14 11.01
C LEU A 4 20.38 4.18 10.44
N SER A 5 19.30 3.95 11.17
CA SER A 5 18.06 3.38 10.63
C SER A 5 17.59 4.36 9.57
N ALA A 6 18.18 4.25 8.37
CA ALA A 6 17.69 4.89 7.19
C ALA A 6 16.26 4.38 7.08
N ARG A 7 15.30 5.22 7.48
CA ARG A 7 13.89 5.08 7.14
C ARG A 7 13.84 5.25 5.63
N ARG A 8 14.32 4.24 4.90
CA ARG A 8 14.12 4.11 3.47
C ARG A 8 12.61 4.20 3.38
N LYS A 9 12.10 5.27 2.77
CA LYS A 9 10.72 5.29 2.30
C LYS A 9 10.63 4.03 1.45
N THR A 10 10.12 2.94 2.03
CA THR A 10 9.70 1.78 1.27
C THR A 10 8.70 2.37 0.31
N ARG A 11 9.14 2.58 -0.93
CA ARG A 11 8.26 2.96 -2.02
C ARG A 11 7.42 1.71 -2.21
N LEU A 12 6.35 1.63 -1.42
CA LEU A 12 5.35 0.60 -1.53
C LEU A 12 4.73 0.86 -2.89
N ASN A 13 5.10 0.01 -3.84
CA ASN A 13 4.57 0.08 -5.18
C ASN A 13 3.16 -0.52 -5.15
N ILE A 14 2.39 -0.26 -6.19
CA ILE A 14 1.04 -0.82 -6.35
C ILE A 14 1.09 -2.35 -6.26
N ASP A 15 2.14 -2.96 -6.82
CA ASP A 15 2.36 -4.42 -6.78
C ASP A 15 2.45 -4.97 -5.36
N ASP A 16 3.12 -4.28 -4.42
CA ASP A 16 3.22 -4.72 -3.02
C ASP A 16 1.83 -4.76 -2.35
N TYR A 17 0.97 -3.78 -2.66
CA TYR A 17 -0.41 -3.75 -2.15
C TYR A 17 -1.29 -4.84 -2.76
N LEU A 18 -1.02 -5.25 -4.02
CA LEU A 18 -1.72 -6.38 -4.65
C LEU A 18 -1.32 -7.71 -4.01
N ASP A 19 -0.06 -7.88 -3.63
CA ASP A 19 0.40 -9.06 -2.87
C ASP A 19 -0.24 -9.12 -1.48
N LEU A 20 -0.30 -7.98 -0.78
CA LEU A 20 -1.01 -7.84 0.50
C LEU A 20 -2.51 -8.16 0.36
N LEU A 21 -3.14 -7.73 -0.73
CA LEU A 21 -4.56 -8.01 -1.00
C LEU A 21 -4.80 -9.50 -1.21
N ASN A 22 -3.93 -10.16 -1.97
CA ASN A 22 -3.99 -11.61 -2.18
C ASN A 22 -3.80 -12.38 -0.87
N LEU A 23 -2.88 -11.94 0.00
CA LEU A 23 -2.69 -12.54 1.32
C LEU A 23 -3.94 -12.37 2.19
N ALA A 24 -4.55 -11.17 2.21
CA ALA A 24 -5.78 -10.92 2.93
C ALA A 24 -6.97 -11.75 2.39
N ALA A 25 -7.00 -12.01 1.08
CA ALA A 25 -7.96 -12.91 0.44
C ALA A 25 -7.77 -14.37 0.88
N GLN A 26 -6.52 -14.84 0.91
CA GLN A 26 -6.18 -16.20 1.36
C GLN A 26 -6.51 -16.43 2.84
N LEU A 27 -6.37 -15.40 3.67
CA LEU A 27 -6.72 -15.44 5.09
C LEU A 27 -8.22 -15.26 5.35
N GLY A 28 -9.02 -14.90 4.34
CA GLY A 28 -10.44 -14.59 4.48
C GLY A 28 -10.72 -13.28 5.22
N ASP A 29 -9.72 -12.42 5.42
CA ASP A 29 -9.87 -11.15 6.13
C ASP A 29 -10.49 -10.09 5.22
N SER A 30 -11.81 -10.03 5.27
CA SER A 30 -12.62 -9.10 4.49
C SER A 30 -12.47 -7.64 4.93
N GLN A 31 -12.05 -7.39 6.18
CA GLN A 31 -11.80 -6.03 6.66
C GLN A 31 -10.48 -5.52 6.10
N TRP A 32 -9.44 -6.34 6.16
CA TRP A 32 -8.12 -6.00 5.67
C TRP A 32 -8.11 -5.76 4.16
N GLN A 33 -8.83 -6.58 3.39
CA GLN A 33 -9.03 -6.35 1.95
C GLN A 33 -9.62 -4.97 1.65
N LYS A 34 -10.68 -4.57 2.37
CA LYS A 34 -11.33 -3.26 2.19
C LYS A 34 -10.39 -2.10 2.50
N GLU A 35 -9.55 -2.24 3.53
CA GLU A 35 -8.57 -1.22 3.88
C GLU A 35 -7.48 -1.07 2.82
N ILE A 36 -6.98 -2.17 2.28
CA ILE A 36 -5.97 -2.16 1.20
C ILE A 36 -6.54 -1.51 -0.06
N ILE A 37 -7.75 -1.88 -0.46
CA ILE A 37 -8.42 -1.31 -1.64
C ILE A 37 -8.63 0.20 -1.46
N ARG A 38 -9.16 0.66 -0.32
CA ARG A 38 -9.32 2.10 -0.05
C ARG A 38 -8.00 2.85 -0.15
N LYS A 39 -6.92 2.26 0.35
CA LYS A 39 -5.60 2.89 0.31
C LYS A 39 -5.03 2.98 -1.10
N LEU A 40 -5.27 1.95 -1.92
CA LEU A 40 -4.95 1.96 -3.35
C LEU A 40 -5.74 3.04 -4.09
N GLU A 41 -7.04 3.17 -3.84
CA GLU A 41 -7.90 4.21 -4.42
C GLU A 41 -7.44 5.62 -4.02
N MET A 42 -7.08 5.84 -2.75
CA MET A 42 -6.53 7.12 -2.28
C MET A 42 -5.20 7.45 -2.96
N MET A 43 -4.29 6.48 -3.09
CA MET A 43 -3.02 6.69 -3.79
C MET A 43 -3.23 7.00 -5.27
N GLN A 44 -4.21 6.37 -5.92
CA GLN A 44 -4.56 6.66 -7.30
C GLN A 44 -5.13 8.08 -7.44
N SER A 45 -6.03 8.47 -6.53
CA SER A 45 -6.60 9.81 -6.47
C SER A 45 -5.53 10.88 -6.27
N GLU A 46 -4.59 10.68 -5.33
CA GLU A 46 -3.45 11.56 -5.09
C GLU A 46 -2.55 11.67 -6.33
N LEU A 47 -2.39 10.60 -7.11
CA LEU A 47 -1.60 10.62 -8.34
C LEU A 47 -2.29 11.43 -9.46
N THR A 48 -3.62 11.34 -9.54
CA THR A 48 -4.42 12.06 -10.55
C THR A 48 -4.60 13.54 -10.23
N ASP A 49 -4.58 13.94 -8.96
CA ASP A 49 -4.75 15.34 -8.53
C ASP A 49 -3.56 16.23 -8.94
N VAL A 50 -2.35 15.68 -9.04
CA VAL A 50 -1.15 16.42 -9.48
C VAL A 50 -1.13 16.71 -11.00
N SER A 51 -2.07 16.15 -11.77
CA SER A 51 -2.11 16.27 -13.23
C SER A 51 -3.09 17.33 -13.76
N LEU A 52 -3.65 18.18 -12.90
CA LEU A 52 -4.53 19.31 -13.27
C LEU A 52 -3.82 20.66 -13.19
#